data_AF-A0A7K3XIS0-F1
#
_entry.id   AF-A0A7K3XIS0-F1
#
_cell.length_a   1.000
_cell.length_b   1.000
_cell.length_c   1.000
_cell.angle_alpha   90.00
_cell.angle_beta   90.00
_cell.angle_gamma   90.00
#
_symmetry.space_group_name_H-M   'P 1'
#
loop_
_entity.id
_entity.type
_entity.pdbx_description
1 polymer ?
#
loop_
_entity_poly.entity_id
_entity_poly.type
_entity_poly.pdbx_seq_one_letter_code
_entity_poly.pdbx_strand_id
1 'polypeptide(L)' 'MDKITENIYNAALARIEELLPIVNDETSPTNRYVVELKIMSDIVIEFETAYFPIINPSLADVIKMCLILSLHIQCA' A
#
# COMPACT_ATOMS: atom_id res chain seq x y z
N MET A 1 -2.41 13.65 15.40
CA MET A 1 -2.79 13.81 13.99
C MET A 1 -4.30 13.72 13.91
N ASP A 2 -4.94 14.57 13.12
CA ASP A 2 -6.34 14.36 12.76
C ASP A 2 -6.45 13.03 12.02
N LYS A 3 -7.53 12.29 12.28
CA LYS A 3 -7.75 10.96 11.70
C LYS A 3 -7.80 11.05 10.16
N ILE A 4 -6.94 10.30 9.47
CA ILE A 4 -7.00 10.18 8.01
C ILE A 4 -8.32 9.50 7.64
N THR A 5 -9.09 10.17 6.77
CA THR A 5 -10.36 9.66 6.26
C THR A 5 -10.15 8.86 4.98
N GLU A 6 -11.11 8.01 4.65
CA GLU A 6 -11.08 7.22 3.40
C GLU A 6 -10.98 8.11 2.15
N ASN A 7 -11.61 9.29 2.15
CA ASN A 7 -11.49 10.23 1.04
C ASN A 7 -10.07 10.77 0.86
N ILE A 8 -9.38 11.07 1.97
CA ILE A 8 -7.98 11.53 1.94
C ILE A 8 -7.07 10.39 1.48
N TYR A 9 -7.31 9.17 1.98
CA TYR A 9 -6.60 7.97 1.56
C TYR A 9 -6.73 7.74 0.03
N ASN A 10 -7.95 7.75 -0.49
CA ASN A 10 -8.20 7.56 -1.93
C ASN A 10 -7.59 8.67 -2.79
N ALA A 11 -7.61 9.92 -2.31
CA ALA A 11 -6.96 11.02 -2.99
C ALA A 11 -5.42 10.86 -3.02
N ALA A 12 -4.82 10.43 -1.90
CA ALA A 12 -3.40 10.17 -1.82
C ALA A 12 -2.97 9.02 -2.74
N LEU A 13 -3.75 7.93 -2.79
CA LEU A 13 -3.53 6.83 -3.74
C LEU A 13 -3.56 7.30 -5.19
N ALA A 14 -4.60 8.04 -5.59
CA ALA A 14 -4.70 8.56 -6.95
C ALA A 14 -3.50 9.45 -7.30
N ARG A 15 -3.02 10.26 -6.34
CA ARG A 15 -1.87 11.12 -6.55
C ARG A 15 -0.55 10.35 -6.66
N ILE A 16 -0.40 9.25 -5.92
CA ILE A 16 0.75 8.34 -6.06
C ILE A 16 0.80 7.79 -7.49
N GLU A 17 -0.31 7.29 -8.02
CA GLU A 17 -0.39 6.74 -9.38
C GLU A 17 0.01 7.78 -10.45
N GLU A 18 -0.36 9.05 -10.26
CA GLU A 18 0.07 10.15 -11.14
C GLU A 18 1.57 10.46 -11.05
N LEU A 19 2.18 10.28 -9.87
CA LEU A 19 3.59 10.61 -9.60
C LEU A 19 4.55 9.47 -10.00
N LEU A 20 4.11 8.21 -9.93
CA LEU A 20 4.91 7.04 -10.30
C LEU A 20 5.56 7.10 -11.70
N PRO A 21 4.89 7.56 -12.78
CA PRO A 21 5.55 7.68 -14.09
C PRO A 21 6.51 8.87 -14.21
N ILE A 22 6.47 9.82 -13.27
CA ILE A 22 7.27 11.05 -13.29
C ILE A 22 8.57 10.88 -12.49
N VAL A 23 8.51 10.13 -11.39
CA VAL A 23 9.63 9.91 -10.48
C VAL A 23 10.35 8.62 -10.85
N ASN A 24 11.68 8.68 -10.91
CA ASN A 24 12.55 7.52 -11.12
C ASN A 24 13.75 7.55 -10.17
N ASP A 25 14.57 6.49 -10.20
CA ASP A 25 15.74 6.33 -9.31
C ASP A 25 16.83 7.39 -9.50
N GLU A 26 16.84 8.08 -10.64
CA GLU A 26 17.80 9.16 -10.94
C GLU A 26 17.28 10.53 -10.48
N THR A 27 16.01 10.62 -10.09
CA THR A 27 15.38 11.88 -9.67
C THR A 27 15.94 12.32 -8.32
N SER A 28 16.48 13.54 -8.25
CA SER A 28 17.04 14.09 -7.01
C SER A 28 16.05 13.95 -5.83
N PRO A 29 16.48 13.53 -4.63
CA PRO A 29 15.62 13.41 -3.45
C PRO A 29 14.95 14.73 -3.03
N THR A 30 15.51 15.87 -3.42
CA THR A 30 14.94 17.20 -3.16
C THR A 30 13.99 17.67 -4.26
N ASN A 31 13.79 16.88 -5.31
CA ASN A 31 12.82 17.18 -6.35
C ASN A 31 11.42 17.21 -5.72
N ARG A 32 10.64 18.24 -6.07
CA ARG A 32 9.28 18.43 -5.57
C ARG A 32 8.38 17.20 -5.74
N TYR A 33 8.52 16.44 -6.83
CA TYR A 33 7.69 15.27 -7.10
C TYR A 33 8.05 14.08 -6.20
N VAL A 34 9.34 13.93 -5.86
CA VAL A 34 9.80 12.91 -4.90
C VAL A 34 9.31 13.23 -3.50
N VAL A 35 9.43 14.51 -3.10
CA VAL A 35 8.95 14.98 -1.79
C VAL A 35 7.43 14.81 -1.69
N GLU A 36 6.69 15.17 -2.73
CA GLU A 36 5.24 14.99 -2.78
C GLU A 36 4.84 13.52 -2.71
N LEU A 37 5.51 12.66 -3.49
CA LEU A 37 5.28 11.22 -3.48
C LEU A 37 5.47 10.64 -2.08
N LYS A 38 6.54 11.04 -1.40
CA LYS A 38 6.81 10.61 -0.02
C LYS A 38 5.69 11.03 0.94
N ILE A 39 5.23 12.28 0.87
CA ILE A 39 4.13 12.76 1.73
C ILE A 39 2.85 11.97 1.47
N MET A 40 2.51 11.70 0.21
CA MET A 40 1.32 10.90 -0.14
C MET A 40 1.45 9.46 0.35
N SER A 41 2.64 8.86 0.23
CA SER A 41 2.92 7.53 0.76
C SER A 41 2.80 7.48 2.28
N ASP A 42 3.29 8.49 3.01
CA ASP A 42 3.16 8.55 4.47
C ASP A 42 1.68 8.59 4.91
N ILE A 43 0.82 9.31 4.18
CA ILE A 43 -0.64 9.35 4.42
C ILE A 43 -1.26 7.96 4.22
N VAL A 44 -0.92 7.27 3.13
CA VAL A 44 -1.41 5.92 2.82
C VAL A 44 -0.97 4.94 3.91
N ILE A 45 0.30 4.98 4.32
CA ILE A 45 0.86 4.12 5.37
C ILE A 45 0.15 4.34 6.70
N GLU A 46 -0.09 5.58 7.11
CA GLU A 46 -0.76 5.87 8.38
C GLU A 46 -2.21 5.34 8.39
N PHE A 47 -2.94 5.46 7.26
CA PHE A 47 -4.28 4.88 7.13
C PHE A 47 -4.24 3.35 7.15
N GLU A 48 -3.38 2.72 6.35
CA GLU A 48 -3.30 1.26 6.28
C GLU A 48 -2.83 0.64 7.59
N THR A 49 -1.89 1.28 8.29
CA THR A 49 -1.47 0.80 9.61
C THR A 49 -2.63 0.76 10.61
N ALA A 50 -3.55 1.73 10.53
CA ALA A 50 -4.69 1.82 11.42
C ALA A 50 -5.84 0.86 11.05
N TYR A 51 -6.06 0.61 9.74
CA TYR A 51 -7.23 -0.11 9.24
C TYR A 51 -6.92 -1.51 8.68
N PHE A 52 -5.70 -1.72 8.18
CA PHE A 52 -5.20 -2.94 7.55
C PHE A 52 -3.83 -3.32 8.13
N PRO A 53 -3.72 -3.53 9.46
CA PRO A 53 -2.43 -3.82 10.07
C PRO A 53 -1.82 -5.09 9.47
N ILE A 54 -0.52 -5.04 9.16
CA ILE A 54 0.22 -6.22 8.71
C ILE A 54 0.31 -7.19 9.90
N ILE A 55 -0.61 -8.15 9.93
CA ILE A 55 -0.51 -9.30 10.81
C ILE A 55 0.48 -10.23 10.13
N ASN A 56 1.64 -10.48 10.73
CA ASN A 56 2.52 -11.55 10.26
C ASN A 56 1.79 -12.88 10.47
N PRO A 57 1.26 -13.53 9.42
CA PRO A 57 0.56 -14.79 9.59
C PRO A 57 1.55 -15.82 10.10
N SER A 58 1.11 -16.71 10.98
CA SER A 58 1.96 -17.82 11.39
C SER A 58 2.21 -18.75 10.18
N LEU A 59 3.27 -19.57 10.24
CA LEU A 59 3.50 -20.59 9.21
C LEU A 59 2.26 -21.49 9.01
N ALA A 60 1.50 -21.75 10.08
CA ALA A 60 0.26 -22.51 9.99
C ALA A 60 -0.84 -21.77 9.21
N ASP A 61 -0.94 -20.45 9.34
CA ASP A 61 -1.93 -19.64 8.61
C ASP A 61 -1.57 -19.53 7.12
N VAL A 62 -0.28 -19.40 6.81
CA VAL A 62 0.21 -19.44 5.42
C VAL A 62 -0.07 -20.80 4.78
N ILE A 63 0.23 -21.91 5.48
CA ILE A 63 -0.06 -23.27 5.00
C ILE A 63 -1.56 -23.47 4.77
N LYS A 64 -2.42 -23.01 5.69
CA LYS A 64 -3.88 -23.07 5.52
C LYS A 64 -4.33 -22.32 4.26
N MET A 65 -3.84 -21.09 4.04
CA MET A 65 -4.17 -20.33 2.83
C MET A 65 -3.72 -21.06 1.55
N CYS A 66 -2.51 -21.63 1.52
CA CYS A 66 -2.00 -22.39 0.37
C CYS A 66 -2.81 -23.65 0.07
N LEU A 67 -3.25 -24.38 1.10
CA LEU A 67 -4.07 -25.58 0.93
C LEU A 67 -5.49 -25.24 0.45
N ILE A 68 -6.08 -24.16 0.96
CA ILE A 68 -7.42 -23.69 0.54
C ILE A 68 -7.43 -23.23 -0.92
N LEU A 69 -6.37 -22.54 -1.38
CA LEU A 69 -6.21 -22.13 -2.79
C LEU A 69 -6.03 -23.33 -3.73
N SER A 70 -5.31 -24.36 -3.27
CA SER A 70 -5.07 -25.59 -4.05
C SER A 70 -6.36 -26.40 -4.28
N LEU A 71 -7.28 -26.39 -3.32
CA LEU A 71 -8.61 -27.02 -3.45
C LEU A 71 -9.53 -26.27 -4.42
N HIS A 72 -9.42 -24.94 -4.53
CA HIS A 72 -10.25 -24.15 -5.45
C HIS A 72 -9.80 -24.28 -6.92
N ILE A 73 -8.50 -24.47 -7.17
CA ILE A 73 -7.97 -24.67 -8.54
C ILE A 73 -8.33 -26.05 -9.09
N GLN A 74 -8.62 -27.03 -8.23
CA GLN A 74 -9.04 -28.37 -8.64
C GLN A 74 -10.56 -28.48 -8.94
N CYS A 75 -11.34 -27.43 -8.67
CA CYS A 75 -12.78 -27.39 -8.91
C CYS A 75 -13.20 -26.51 -10.10
N ALA A 76 -12.26 -26.03 -10.92
CA ALA A 76 -12.50 -25.25 -12.14
C ALA A 76 -12.00 -25.98 -13.39
#